data_AF-A0A7W4ULE6-F1
#
_entry.id   AF-A0A7W4ULE6-F1
#
_cell.length_a   1.000
_cell.length_b   1.000
_cell.length_c   1.000
_cell.angle_alpha   90.00
_cell.angle_beta   90.00
_cell.angle_gamma   90.00
#
_symmetry.space_group_name_H-M   'P 1'
#
loop_
_entity.id
_entity.type
_entity.pdbx_description
1 polymer ?
#
loop_
_entity_poly.entity_id
_entity_poly.type
_entity_poly.pdbx_seq_one_letter_code
_entity_poly.pdbx_strand_id
1 'polypeptide(L)'
;MVSTPHVNHWWNVTLHVTPRGLGAGPQVDGDAIFDIEFDFVEHKLVIRHSDGGQRVLPLVPMTVADFAARLFEQLSELGLNPRIHGAPNEVELAIPFAEDTTHAS
;
A
#
# COMPACT_ATOMS: atom_id res chain seq x y z
N MET A 1 -4.89 -5.22 12.21
CA MET A 1 -5.05 -4.74 10.82
C MET A 1 -5.56 -3.33 10.86
N VAL A 2 -5.10 -2.47 9.96
CA VAL A 2 -5.60 -1.10 9.85
C VAL A 2 -6.56 -1.00 8.68
N SER A 3 -7.52 -0.09 8.76
CA SER A 3 -8.38 0.35 7.66
C SER A 3 -9.41 -0.62 7.08
N THR A 4 -9.53 -1.85 7.56
CA THR A 4 -10.66 -2.74 7.25
C THR A 4 -11.12 -3.52 8.49
N PRO A 5 -12.41 -3.87 8.60
CA PRO A 5 -12.87 -4.79 9.62
C PRO A 5 -12.25 -6.18 9.37
N HIS A 6 -11.88 -6.86 10.46
CA HIS A 6 -11.42 -8.24 10.36
C HIS A 6 -12.55 -9.13 9.86
N VAL A 7 -12.29 -9.88 8.80
CA VAL A 7 -13.19 -10.94 8.31
C VAL A 7 -12.52 -12.30 8.51
N ASN A 8 -13.33 -13.36 8.47
CA ASN A 8 -12.86 -14.74 8.72
C ASN A 8 -11.54 -15.02 7.99
N HIS A 9 -10.56 -15.55 8.74
CA HIS A 9 -9.24 -15.92 8.23
C HIS A 9 -8.52 -14.81 7.46
N TRP A 10 -8.66 -13.54 7.87
CA TRP A 10 -7.98 -12.41 7.24
C TRP A 10 -8.29 -12.24 5.74
N TRP A 11 -9.44 -12.73 5.26
CA TRP A 11 -9.78 -12.64 3.83
C TRP A 11 -9.86 -11.20 3.29
N ASN A 12 -9.93 -10.20 4.17
CA ASN A 12 -9.90 -8.78 3.83
C ASN A 12 -8.51 -8.28 3.36
N VAL A 13 -7.45 -9.08 3.49
CA VAL A 13 -6.07 -8.72 3.08
C VAL A 13 -5.79 -9.01 1.61
N THR A 14 -6.61 -9.84 0.99
CA THR A 14 -6.38 -10.36 -0.35
C THR A 14 -6.26 -9.24 -1.37
N LEU A 15 -5.21 -9.29 -2.20
CA LEU A 15 -5.15 -8.49 -3.42
C LEU A 15 -6.02 -9.15 -4.49
N HIS A 16 -6.96 -8.39 -5.04
CA HIS A 16 -7.85 -8.84 -6.09
C HIS A 16 -7.26 -8.56 -7.48
N VAL A 17 -7.39 -9.53 -8.38
CA VAL A 17 -6.97 -9.35 -9.78
C VAL A 17 -7.90 -8.36 -10.47
N THR A 18 -7.32 -7.33 -11.08
CA THR A 18 -7.99 -6.37 -11.95
C THR A 18 -7.51 -6.57 -13.40
N PRO A 19 -8.16 -6.00 -14.40
CA PRO A 19 -7.63 -6.00 -15.77
C PRO A 19 -6.25 -5.33 -15.92
N ARG A 20 -5.79 -4.57 -14.92
CA ARG A 20 -4.53 -3.82 -14.96
C ARG A 20 -3.46 -4.35 -14.00
N GLY A 21 -3.85 -5.10 -12.97
CA GLY A 21 -2.91 -5.72 -12.03
C GLY A 21 -3.60 -6.22 -10.76
N LEU A 22 -3.20 -5.69 -9.60
CA LEU A 22 -3.61 -6.17 -8.27
C LEU A 22 -4.09 -5.02 -7.39
N GLY A 23 -5.37 -5.05 -7.01
CA GLY A 23 -6.01 -4.01 -6.20
C GLY A 23 -6.38 -4.50 -4.81
N ALA A 24 -6.19 -3.64 -3.80
CA ALA A 24 -6.85 -3.83 -2.52
C ALA A 24 -8.36 -3.54 -2.66
N GLY A 25 -9.18 -4.22 -1.85
CA GLY A 25 -10.57 -3.79 -1.66
C GLY A 25 -10.68 -2.43 -0.97
N PRO A 26 -11.89 -1.86 -0.83
CA PRO A 26 -12.09 -0.58 -0.16
C PRO A 26 -11.51 -0.58 1.27
N GLN A 27 -10.74 0.44 1.59
CA GLN A 27 -10.15 0.72 2.88
C GLN A 27 -10.78 1.98 3.49
N VAL A 28 -10.75 2.11 4.82
CA VAL A 28 -11.32 3.24 5.57
C VAL A 28 -10.26 3.89 6.46
N ASP A 29 -10.19 5.22 6.49
CA ASP A 29 -9.39 5.97 7.45
C ASP A 29 -10.13 7.23 7.92
N GLY A 30 -10.58 7.24 9.17
CA GLY A 30 -11.57 8.22 9.63
C GLY A 30 -12.86 8.14 8.80
N ASP A 31 -13.23 9.26 8.17
CA ASP A 31 -14.39 9.36 7.27
C ASP A 31 -14.03 9.11 5.79
N ALA A 32 -12.75 8.88 5.48
CA ALA A 32 -12.28 8.62 4.13
C ALA A 32 -12.47 7.15 3.74
N ILE A 33 -12.88 6.91 2.49
CA ILE A 33 -12.78 5.60 1.84
C ILE A 33 -11.72 5.71 0.74
N PHE A 34 -10.80 4.76 0.66
CA PHE A 34 -9.76 4.77 -0.35
C PHE A 34 -9.43 3.36 -0.83
N ASP A 35 -8.76 3.26 -1.97
CA ASP A 35 -8.14 2.02 -2.45
C ASP A 35 -6.71 2.28 -2.93
N ILE A 36 -5.97 1.17 -3.09
CA ILE A 36 -4.62 1.17 -3.67
C ILE A 36 -4.56 0.02 -4.68
N GLU A 37 -4.04 0.29 -5.87
CA GLU A 37 -3.87 -0.69 -6.95
C GLU A 37 -2.48 -0.63 -7.55
N PHE A 38 -1.83 -1.80 -7.68
CA PHE A 38 -0.70 -1.99 -8.58
C PHE A 38 -1.21 -2.13 -10.01
N ASP A 39 -0.93 -1.12 -10.82
CA ASP A 39 -1.18 -1.11 -12.26
C ASP A 39 0.10 -1.52 -12.98
N PHE A 40 0.15 -2.78 -13.41
CA PHE A 40 1.31 -3.36 -14.08
C PHE A 40 1.38 -3.02 -15.58
N VAL A 41 0.31 -2.47 -16.16
CA VAL A 41 0.29 -2.04 -17.56
C VAL A 41 1.01 -0.71 -17.71
N GLU A 42 0.79 0.22 -16.79
CA GLU A 42 1.44 1.54 -16.78
C GLU A 42 2.60 1.66 -15.78
N HIS A 43 2.96 0.57 -15.10
CA HIS A 43 4.03 0.51 -14.10
C HIS A 43 3.87 1.59 -13.02
N LYS A 44 2.72 1.61 -12.36
CA LYS A 44 2.41 2.58 -11.30
C LYS A 44 1.58 1.96 -10.16
N LEU A 45 1.78 2.46 -8.96
CA LEU A 45 0.84 2.27 -7.84
C LEU A 45 -0.12 3.47 -7.85
N VAL A 46 -1.42 3.21 -7.86
CA VAL A 46 -2.45 4.24 -7.84
C VAL A 46 -3.16 4.20 -6.51
N ILE A 47 -3.24 5.35 -5.83
CA ILE A 47 -4.02 5.54 -4.61
C ILE A 47 -5.22 6.41 -4.97
N ARG A 48 -6.44 5.94 -4.72
CA ARG A 48 -7.69 6.63 -5.03
C ARG A 48 -8.46 6.93 -3.76
N HIS A 49 -8.84 8.19 -3.56
CA HIS A 49 -9.63 8.65 -2.44
C HIS A 49 -11.09 8.90 -2.86
N SER A 50 -12.05 8.66 -1.97
CA SER A 50 -13.49 8.75 -2.27
C SER A 50 -14.00 10.14 -2.62
N ASP A 51 -13.22 11.19 -2.35
CA ASP A 51 -13.52 12.58 -2.74
C ASP A 51 -13.01 12.93 -4.16
N GLY A 52 -12.43 11.96 -4.88
CA GLY A 52 -11.82 12.16 -6.20
C GLY A 52 -10.33 12.49 -6.18
N GLY A 53 -9.72 12.63 -5.00
CA GLY A 53 -8.28 12.76 -4.83
C GLY A 53 -7.53 11.52 -5.32
N GLN A 54 -6.37 11.73 -5.96
CA GLN A 54 -5.54 10.64 -6.46
C GLN A 54 -4.06 10.95 -6.27
N ARG A 55 -3.27 9.91 -5.98
CA ARG A 55 -1.81 9.92 -6.09
C ARG A 55 -1.33 8.73 -6.89
N VAL A 56 -0.17 8.92 -7.52
CA VAL A 56 0.45 7.92 -8.38
C VAL A 56 1.92 7.83 -8.02
N LEU A 57 2.38 6.63 -7.71
CA LEU A 57 3.77 6.30 -7.47
C LEU A 57 4.30 5.47 -8.66
N PRO A 58 5.29 5.95 -9.42
CA PRO A 58 5.92 5.12 -10.46
C PRO A 58 6.60 3.89 -9.86
N LEU A 59 6.34 2.71 -10.44
CA LEU A 59 6.98 1.45 -10.11
C LEU A 59 8.28 1.32 -10.91
N VAL A 60 9.33 1.97 -10.41
CA VAL A 60 10.70 1.88 -10.93
C VAL A 60 11.60 1.19 -9.90
N PRO A 61 12.75 0.63 -10.30
CA PRO A 61 13.69 0.04 -9.34
C PRO A 61 14.04 1.02 -8.22
N MET A 62 13.80 0.62 -6.97
CA MET A 62 14.11 1.39 -5.76
C MET A 62 14.16 0.46 -4.56
N THR A 63 14.78 0.92 -3.46
CA THR A 63 14.81 0.12 -2.23
C THR A 63 13.41 -0.01 -1.62
N VAL A 64 13.19 -1.05 -0.80
CA VAL A 64 11.96 -1.17 0.01
C VAL A 64 11.78 0.05 0.92
N ALA A 65 12.87 0.58 1.48
CA ALA A 65 12.86 1.80 2.29
C ALA A 65 12.38 3.02 1.51
N ASP A 66 12.88 3.24 0.29
CA ASP A 66 12.45 4.34 -0.57
C ASP A 66 10.98 4.20 -0.98
N PHE A 67 10.57 2.98 -1.35
CA PHE A 67 9.18 2.69 -1.70
C PHE A 67 8.24 2.99 -0.53
N ALA A 68 8.56 2.49 0.67
CA ALA A 68 7.77 2.71 1.87
C ALA A 68 7.66 4.20 2.21
N ALA A 69 8.79 4.94 2.21
CA ALA A 69 8.81 6.37 2.49
C ALA A 69 7.90 7.15 1.53
N ARG A 70 8.03 6.91 0.21
CA ARG A 70 7.24 7.60 -0.81
C ARG A 70 5.76 7.23 -0.77
N LEU A 71 5.43 5.97 -0.48
CA LEU A 71 4.04 5.53 -0.31
C LEU A 71 3.37 6.26 0.85
N PHE A 72 4.01 6.31 2.02
CA PHE A 72 3.45 6.98 3.20
C PHE A 72 3.40 8.51 3.04
N GLU A 73 4.34 9.09 2.31
CA GLU A 73 4.27 10.51 1.90
C GLU A 73 3.03 10.77 1.05
N GLN A 74 2.78 9.98 -0.01
CA GLN A 74 1.62 10.15 -0.88
C GLN A 74 0.28 9.91 -0.17
N LEU A 75 0.22 8.97 0.78
CA LEU A 75 -0.94 8.78 1.64
C LEU A 75 -1.19 10.02 2.50
N SER A 76 -0.15 10.54 3.15
CA SER A 76 -0.22 11.75 3.98
C SER A 76 -0.68 12.98 3.17
N GLU A 77 -0.20 13.13 1.93
CA GLU A 77 -0.65 14.20 1.02
C GLU A 77 -2.13 14.10 0.62
N LEU A 78 -2.73 12.91 0.71
CA LEU A 78 -4.17 12.68 0.54
C LEU A 78 -4.95 12.79 1.86
N GLY A 79 -4.28 13.14 2.96
CA GLY A 79 -4.89 13.16 4.30
C GLY A 79 -5.08 11.79 4.92
N LEU A 80 -4.55 10.73 4.31
CA LEU A 80 -4.63 9.34 4.79
C LEU A 80 -3.43 9.02 5.68
N ASN A 81 -3.69 8.46 6.86
CA ASN A 81 -2.70 8.16 7.89
C ASN A 81 -2.82 6.72 8.45
N PRO A 82 -2.91 5.67 7.60
CA PRO A 82 -2.98 4.29 8.09
C PRO A 82 -1.71 3.92 8.86
N ARG A 83 -1.87 3.40 10.08
CA ARG A 83 -0.77 2.92 10.91
C ARG A 83 -0.62 1.40 10.80
N ILE A 84 0.51 0.96 10.23
CA ILE A 84 0.84 -0.47 10.11
C ILE A 84 1.99 -0.86 11.04
N HIS A 85 2.18 -2.16 11.24
CA HIS A 85 3.44 -2.69 11.75
C HIS A 85 4.50 -2.58 10.64
N GLY A 86 5.57 -1.84 10.88
CA GLY A 86 6.56 -1.44 9.88
C GLY A 86 7.66 -2.46 9.58
N ALA A 87 7.43 -3.75 9.84
CA ALA A 87 8.39 -4.82 9.58
C ALA A 87 7.67 -6.09 9.11
N PRO A 88 8.38 -6.98 8.38
CA PRO A 88 7.88 -8.32 8.07
C PRO A 88 7.52 -9.12 9.33
N ASN A 89 6.50 -9.96 9.24
CA ASN A 89 6.13 -10.94 10.27
C ASN A 89 6.45 -12.37 9.79
N GLU A 90 6.74 -13.27 10.73
CA GLU A 90 6.91 -14.71 10.47
C GLU A 90 7.99 -15.09 9.45
N VAL A 91 9.05 -14.29 9.33
CA VAL A 91 10.21 -14.56 8.46
C VAL A 91 11.52 -14.54 9.26
N GLU A 92 12.52 -15.28 8.82
CA GLU A 92 13.83 -15.39 9.50
C GLU A 92 14.58 -14.05 9.53
N LEU A 93 14.58 -13.32 8.42
CA LEU A 93 15.18 -12.01 8.29
C LEU A 93 14.08 -10.95 8.17
N ALA A 94 13.73 -10.31 9.29
CA ALA A 94 12.69 -9.29 9.37
C ALA A 94 13.30 -7.87 9.39
N ILE A 95 13.95 -7.46 8.27
CA ILE A 95 14.45 -6.08 8.16
C ILE A 95 13.25 -5.13 8.16
N PRO A 96 13.20 -4.12 9.04
CA PRO A 96 12.13 -3.12 9.02
C PRO A 96 12.02 -2.45 7.65
N PHE A 97 10.81 -2.19 7.17
CA PHE A 97 10.60 -1.65 5.82
C PHE A 97 11.35 -0.32 5.61
N ALA A 98 11.40 0.53 6.63
CA ALA A 98 12.11 1.81 6.59
C ALA A 98 13.64 1.68 6.58
N GLU A 99 14.19 0.49 6.86
CA GLU A 99 15.63 0.21 6.94
C GLU A 99 16.11 -0.70 5.80
N ASP A 100 15.18 -1.31 5.04
CA ASP A 100 15.50 -2.25 3.99
C ASP A 100 16.00 -1.56 2.72
N THR A 101 17.32 -1.38 2.70
CA THR A 101 18.11 -0.90 1.56
C THR A 101 18.77 -2.03 0.78
N THR A 102 18.56 -3.29 1.19
CA THR A 102 19.17 -4.47 0.53
C THR A 102 18.38 -4.89 -0.70
N HIS A 103 17.05 -4.85 -0.62
CA HIS A 103 16.17 -5.22 -1.73
C HIS A 103 15.82 -3.99 -2.58
N ALA A 104 16.37 -3.91 -3.80
CA ALA A 104 16.31 -2.70 -4.65
C ALA A 104 16.13 -2.97 -6.15
N SER A 105 15.44 -4.07 -6.50
CA SER A 105 15.25 -4.53 -7.89
C SER A 105 14.17 -3.78 -8.65
#